data_AF-A0A257KYJ8-F1
#
_entry.id   AF-A0A257KYJ8-F1
#
_cell.length_a   1.000
_cell.length_b   1.000
_cell.length_c   1.000
_cell.angle_alpha   90.00
_cell.angle_beta   90.00
_cell.angle_gamma   90.00
#
_symmetry.space_group_name_H-M   'P 1'
#
loop_
_entity.id
_entity.type
_entity.pdbx_description
1 polymer ?
#
loop_
_entity_poly.entity_id
_entity_poly.type
_entity_poly.pdbx_seq_one_letter_code
_entity_poly.pdbx_strand_id
1 'polypeptide(L)'
;RVAAARALIGRPEVVIADEPTSALDEDLRESFMALLLGACAQAGSALLFVSHDRRLAERFGRVVDLPQLNLALADHGTAEVAR
;
A
#
# COMPACT_ATOMS: atom_id res chain seq x y z
N ARG A 1 5.33 -9.74 -8.82
CA ARG A 1 5.87 -8.98 -10.00
C ARG A 1 4.83 -8.83 -11.12
N VAL A 2 4.24 -9.91 -11.65
CA VAL A 2 3.18 -9.81 -12.71
C VAL A 2 1.99 -8.95 -12.28
N ALA A 3 1.50 -9.10 -11.05
CA ALA A 3 0.41 -8.27 -10.52
C ALA A 3 0.77 -6.77 -10.46
N ALA A 4 2.00 -6.44 -10.02
CA ALA A 4 2.49 -5.07 -10.01
C ALA A 4 2.58 -4.47 -11.43
N ALA A 5 3.10 -5.24 -12.39
CA ALA A 5 3.12 -4.81 -13.78
C ALA A 5 1.70 -4.54 -14.30
N ARG A 6 0.76 -5.47 -14.07
CA ARG A 6 -0.65 -5.32 -14.45
C ARG A 6 -1.30 -4.08 -13.84
N ALA A 7 -1.03 -3.80 -12.57
CA ALA A 7 -1.55 -2.63 -11.88
C ALA A 7 -1.04 -1.32 -12.53
N LEU A 8 0.15 -1.32 -13.13
CA LEU A 8 0.79 -0.12 -13.68
C LEU A 8 0.59 0.08 -15.19
N ILE A 9 0.04 -0.90 -15.93
CA ILE A 9 -0.16 -0.80 -17.40
C ILE A 9 -0.91 0.47 -17.79
N GLY A 10 -1.95 0.83 -17.03
CA GLY A 10 -2.78 2.01 -17.30
C GLY A 10 -2.22 3.34 -16.78
N ARG A 11 -1.02 3.35 -16.18
CA ARG A 11 -0.45 4.50 -15.46
C ARG A 11 -1.46 5.13 -14.49
N PRO A 12 -2.04 4.35 -13.56
CA PRO A 12 -3.04 4.88 -12.65
C PRO A 12 -2.45 5.97 -11.76
N GLU A 13 -3.28 6.89 -11.29
CA GLU A 13 -2.83 7.89 -10.31
C GLU A 13 -2.52 7.25 -8.94
N VAL A 14 -3.17 6.12 -8.63
CA VAL A 14 -3.01 5.41 -7.35
C VAL A 14 -2.92 3.90 -7.58
N VAL A 15 -1.97 3.27 -6.87
CA VAL A 15 -1.84 1.81 -6.75
C VAL A 15 -2.07 1.43 -5.30
N ILE A 16 -2.93 0.43 -5.07
CA ILE A 16 -3.17 -0.15 -3.74
C ILE A 16 -2.60 -1.56 -3.74
N ALA A 17 -1.75 -1.86 -2.76
CA ALA A 17 -1.12 -3.16 -2.61
C ALA A 17 -1.39 -3.70 -1.20
N ASP A 18 -2.24 -4.71 -1.11
CA ASP A 18 -2.62 -5.35 0.16
C ASP A 18 -1.78 -6.62 0.40
N GLU A 19 -0.93 -6.58 1.42
CA GLU A 19 0.01 -7.65 1.80
C GLU A 19 0.77 -8.30 0.62
N PRO A 20 1.35 -7.50 -0.31
CA PRO A 20 1.87 -8.03 -1.58
C PRO A 20 3.18 -8.82 -1.43
N THR A 21 3.77 -8.83 -0.23
CA THR A 21 5.05 -9.49 0.09
C THR A 21 4.89 -10.70 1.01
N SER A 22 3.67 -11.05 1.41
CA SER A 22 3.39 -12.11 2.40
C SER A 22 3.95 -13.51 2.05
N ALA A 23 4.09 -13.80 0.76
CA ALA A 23 4.62 -15.07 0.25
C ALA A 23 6.09 -15.01 -0.20
N LEU A 24 6.80 -13.92 0.09
CA LEU A 24 8.20 -13.72 -0.34
C LEU A 24 9.15 -13.90 0.84
N ASP A 25 10.32 -14.48 0.57
CA ASP A 25 11.46 -14.39 1.48
C ASP A 25 12.04 -12.97 1.51
N GLU A 26 12.99 -12.74 2.42
CA GLU A 26 13.61 -11.42 2.65
C GLU A 26 14.23 -10.83 1.37
N ASP A 27 15.05 -11.60 0.66
CA ASP A 27 15.78 -11.13 -0.52
C ASP A 27 14.83 -10.80 -1.70
N LEU A 28 13.82 -11.65 -1.90
CA LEU A 28 12.79 -11.43 -2.93
C LEU A 28 11.89 -10.26 -2.57
N ARG A 29 11.57 -10.08 -1.28
CA ARG A 29 10.80 -8.94 -0.79
C ARG A 29 11.53 -7.64 -1.04
N GLU A 30 12.81 -7.54 -0.67
CA GLU A 30 13.65 -6.37 -0.93
C GLU A 30 13.67 -6.01 -2.41
N SER A 31 13.96 -7.00 -3.25
CA SER A 31 13.97 -6.85 -4.70
C SER A 31 12.62 -6.43 -5.27
N PHE A 32 11.51 -6.97 -4.73
CA PHE A 32 10.16 -6.63 -5.15
C PHE A 32 9.78 -5.21 -4.74
N MET A 33 10.11 -4.79 -3.51
CA MET A 33 9.85 -3.45 -3.00
C MET A 33 10.60 -2.39 -3.82
N ALA A 34 11.88 -2.60 -4.09
CA ALA A 34 12.66 -1.70 -4.94
C ALA A 34 12.04 -1.55 -6.34
N LEU A 35 11.60 -2.66 -6.94
CA LEU A 35 10.95 -2.66 -8.24
C LEU A 35 9.61 -1.92 -8.20
N LEU A 36 8.75 -2.22 -7.23
CA LEU A 36 7.42 -1.63 -7.12
C LEU A 36 7.47 -0.12 -6.88
N LEU A 37 8.31 0.32 -5.93
CA LEU A 37 8.49 1.73 -5.61
C LEU A 37 9.06 2.50 -6.81
N GLY A 38 10.08 1.95 -7.46
CA GLY A 38 10.66 2.54 -8.66
C GLY A 38 9.66 2.65 -9.81
N ALA A 39 8.84 1.62 -10.02
CA ALA A 39 7.84 1.61 -11.08
C ALA A 39 6.70 2.61 -10.81
N CYS A 40 6.24 2.74 -9.56
CA CYS A 40 5.25 3.77 -9.18
C CYS A 40 5.82 5.19 -9.38
N ALA A 41 7.07 5.42 -8.96
CA ALA A 41 7.74 6.70 -9.14
C ALA A 41 7.87 7.09 -10.64
N GLN A 42 8.24 6.13 -11.50
CA GLN A 42 8.31 6.37 -12.95
C GLN A 42 6.94 6.61 -13.59
N ALA A 43 5.90 5.92 -13.11
CA ALA A 43 4.54 6.11 -13.60
C ALA A 43 3.92 7.44 -13.14
N GLY A 44 4.42 8.01 -12.04
CA GLY A 44 3.80 9.15 -11.35
C GLY A 44 2.65 8.73 -10.43
N SER A 45 2.60 7.46 -10.04
CA SER A 45 1.52 6.88 -9.23
C SER A 45 1.83 6.99 -7.75
N ALA A 46 0.84 7.38 -6.95
CA ALA A 46 0.87 7.20 -5.51
C ALA A 46 0.72 5.71 -5.16
N LEU A 47 1.47 5.23 -4.16
CA LEU A 47 1.37 3.85 -3.66
C LEU A 47 0.81 3.84 -2.25
N LEU A 48 -0.34 3.18 -2.08
CA LEU A 48 -0.86 2.77 -0.77
C LEU A 48 -0.49 1.31 -0.53
N PHE A 49 0.33 1.07 0.48
CA PHE A 49 0.84 -0.25 0.81
C PHE A 49 0.34 -0.68 2.19
N VAL A 50 -0.34 -1.82 2.25
CA VAL A 50 -0.82 -2.40 3.50
C VAL A 50 0.08 -3.56 3.88
N SER A 51 0.64 -3.52 5.09
CA SER A 51 1.41 -4.63 5.62
C SER A 51 1.44 -4.64 7.14
N HIS A 52 1.55 -5.84 7.70
CA HIS A 52 1.90 -6.08 9.10
C HIS A 52 3.41 -5.94 9.38
N ASP A 53 4.27 -5.87 8.36
CA ASP A 53 5.72 -5.69 8.56
C ASP A 53 6.10 -4.22 8.72
N ARG A 54 6.35 -3.83 9.97
CA ARG A 54 6.78 -2.46 10.33
C ARG A 54 8.15 -2.08 9.78
N ARG A 55 9.02 -3.02 9.41
CA ARG A 55 10.34 -2.71 8.84
C ARG A 55 10.22 -2.02 7.48
N LEU A 56 9.12 -2.27 6.77
CA LEU A 56 8.85 -1.63 5.48
C LEU A 56 8.51 -0.14 5.61
N ALA A 57 8.11 0.32 6.81
CA ALA A 57 7.70 1.70 7.08
C ALA A 57 8.76 2.74 6.69
N GLU A 58 10.05 2.42 6.85
CA GLU A 58 11.18 3.31 6.52
C GLU A 58 11.25 3.68 5.03
N ARG A 59 10.56 2.93 4.17
CA ARG A 59 10.53 3.15 2.71
C ARG A 59 9.43 4.11 2.26
N PHE A 60 8.57 4.56 3.18
CA PHE A 60 7.40 5.37 2.87
C PHE A 60 7.49 6.74 3.53
N GLY A 61 7.03 7.78 2.82
CA GLY A 61 6.98 9.15 3.36
C GLY A 61 5.86 9.36 4.39
N ARG A 62 4.87 8.47 4.44
CA ARG A 62 3.77 8.52 5.41
C ARG A 62 3.38 7.11 5.82
N VAL A 63 3.22 6.94 7.13
CA VAL A 63 2.84 5.67 7.76
C VAL A 63 1.67 5.97 8.68
N VAL A 64 0.64 5.12 8.66
CA VAL A 64 -0.54 5.26 9.50
C VAL A 64 -0.85 3.89 10.10
N ASP A 65 -1.04 3.84 11.41
CA ASP A 65 -1.47 2.62 12.09
C ASP A 65 -2.98 2.41 11.88
N LEU A 66 -3.38 1.23 11.38
CA LEU A 66 -4.79 0.88 11.17
C LEU A 66 -5.69 1.08 12.40
N PRO A 67 -5.25 0.74 13.63
CA PRO A 67 -6.03 1.04 14.83
C PRO A 67 -6.37 2.53 15.00
N GLN A 68 -5.47 3.44 14.60
CA GLN A 68 -5.73 4.89 14.68
C GLN A 68 -6.79 5.33 13.66
N LEU A 69 -6.82 4.70 12.48
CA LEU A 69 -7.84 4.95 11.45
C LEU A 69 -9.22 4.47 11.87
N ASN A 70 -9.30 3.28 12.48
CA ASN A 70 -10.57 2.73 12.93
C ASN A 70 -11.25 3.60 14.00
N LEU A 71 -10.46 4.29 14.83
CA LEU A 71 -10.97 5.23 15.83
C LEU A 71 -11.49 6.54 15.20
N ALA A 72 -10.86 7.04 14.14
CA ALA A 72 -11.34 8.21 13.42
C ALA A 72 -12.72 8.00 12.78
N LEU A 73 -13.02 6.77 12.34
CA LEU A 73 -14.37 6.39 11.87
C LEU A 73 -15.39 6.30 13.01
N ALA A 74 -14.96 5.98 14.23
CA ALA A 74 -15.84 5.96 15.40
C ALA A 74 -16.22 7.38 15.86
N ASP A 75 -15.30 8.34 15.75
CA ASP A 75 -15.58 9.76 16.04
C ASP A 75 -16.39 10.45 14.92
N HIS A 76 -16.29 9.97 13.68
CA HIS A 76 -17.13 10.40 12.56
C HIS A 76 -18.38 9.52 12.41
N GLY A 77 -19.18 9.43 13.47
CA GLY A 77 -20.63 9.14 13.43
C GLY A 77 -21.12 8.03 12.49
N THR A 78 -21.69 7.00 13.10
CA THR A 78 -22.76 6.13 12.56
C THR A 78 -24.04 6.88 12.15
N ALA A 79 -23.93 8.09 11.58
CA ALA A 79 -25.02 8.79 10.92
C ALA A 79 -24.93 8.50 9.41
N GLU A 80 -25.97 7.91 8.83
CA GLU A 80 -26.19 7.73 7.38
C GLU A 80 -25.69 6.44 6.68
N VAL A 81 -25.74 5.26 7.32
CA VAL A 81 -25.95 4.01 6.54
C VAL A 81 -27.03 3.14 7.19
N ALA A 82 -28.20 3.74 7.37
CA ALA A 82 -29.45 3.04 7.63
C ALA A 82 -30.57 3.72 6.83
N ARG A 83 -30.48 3.64 5.51
CA ARG A 83 -31.60 3.82 4.57
C ARG A 83 -31.45 2.84 3.42
#